data_AF-A0A956AY34-F1
#
_entry.id   AF-A0A956AY34-F1
#
_cell.length_a   1.000
_cell.length_b   1.000
_cell.length_c   1.000
_cell.angle_alpha   90.00
_cell.angle_beta   90.00
_cell.angle_gamma   90.00
#
_symmetry.space_group_name_H-M   'P 1'
#
loop_
_entity.id
_entity.type
_entity.pdbx_description
1 polymer ?
#
loop_
_entity_poly.entity_id
_entity_poly.type
_entity_poly.pdbx_seq_one_letter_code
_entity_poly.pdbx_strand_id
1 'polypeptide(L)'
;MPAPLSELTWDHSYRRDLPADPEPRNYVRQVTGAAWSAVSPTRVRAPRLLAWAPQVAELLGIAPGHDPQALAQVLAGNTLAEGMAPFAAVYAGHQFGHFAGQLGDGRASPLGEVLNPEGERWDL
;
A
#
# COMPACT_ATOMS: atom_id res chain seq x y z
N MET A 1 -10.09 19.12 -4.48
CA MET A 1 -9.00 20.08 -4.16
C MET A 1 -7.83 19.27 -3.62
N PRO A 2 -6.59 19.65 -3.91
CA PRO A 2 -5.43 18.95 -3.37
C PRO A 2 -5.44 18.95 -1.84
N ALA A 3 -5.10 17.82 -1.22
CA ALA A 3 -5.23 17.58 0.21
C ALA A 3 -3.98 16.86 0.77
N PRO A 4 -3.75 16.88 2.10
CA PRO A 4 -2.71 16.04 2.69
C PRO A 4 -3.03 14.56 2.58
N LEU A 5 -2.00 13.69 2.69
CA LEU A 5 -2.17 12.22 2.63
C LEU A 5 -3.26 11.68 3.57
N SER A 6 -3.43 12.30 4.74
CA SER A 6 -4.44 11.94 5.75
C SER A 6 -5.87 12.30 5.36
N GLU A 7 -6.06 13.17 4.36
CA GLU A 7 -7.37 13.66 3.92
C GLU A 7 -7.73 13.16 2.52
N LEU A 8 -6.94 12.24 1.96
CA LEU A 8 -7.28 11.59 0.70
C LEU A 8 -8.50 10.68 0.85
N THR A 9 -9.22 10.48 -0.26
CA THR A 9 -10.36 9.57 -0.31
C THR A 9 -9.87 8.14 -0.50
N TRP A 10 -9.90 7.34 0.56
CA TRP A 10 -9.52 5.93 0.51
C TRP A 10 -10.72 5.02 0.25
N ASP A 11 -10.62 4.12 -0.72
CA ASP A 11 -11.73 3.24 -1.14
C ASP A 11 -11.49 1.75 -0.81
N HIS A 12 -10.24 1.28 -0.90
CA HIS A 12 -9.82 -0.09 -0.58
C HIS A 12 -10.65 -1.20 -1.22
N SER A 13 -10.97 -1.08 -2.51
CA SER A 13 -11.76 -2.05 -3.25
C SER A 13 -11.20 -3.46 -3.24
N TYR A 14 -9.88 -3.62 -3.35
CA TYR A 14 -9.21 -4.91 -3.32
C TYR A 14 -9.48 -5.62 -2.00
N ARG A 15 -9.43 -4.87 -0.89
CA ARG A 15 -9.70 -5.41 0.44
C ARG A 15 -11.18 -5.68 0.68
N ARG A 16 -12.06 -4.81 0.18
CA ARG A 16 -13.51 -4.90 0.38
C ARG A 16 -14.13 -6.04 -0.43
N ASP A 17 -13.69 -6.18 -1.68
CA ASP A 17 -14.39 -7.00 -2.68
C ASP A 17 -13.76 -8.40 -2.83
N LEU A 18 -12.54 -8.63 -2.31
CA LEU A 18 -11.85 -9.92 -2.36
C LEU A 18 -11.73 -10.59 -0.99
N PRO A 19 -11.69 -11.94 -0.93
CA PRO A 19 -11.70 -12.68 0.34
C PRO A 19 -10.46 -12.36 1.17
N ALA A 20 -10.69 -11.92 2.40
CA ALA A 20 -9.65 -11.63 3.38
C ALA A 20 -9.12 -12.90 4.04
N ASP A 21 -7.83 -12.90 4.35
CA ASP A 21 -7.22 -13.90 5.21
C ASP A 21 -7.66 -13.69 6.66
N PRO A 22 -8.25 -14.70 7.34
CA PRO A 22 -8.71 -14.54 8.71
C PRO A 22 -7.57 -14.51 9.75
N GLU A 23 -6.34 -14.87 9.38
CA GLU A 23 -5.21 -14.88 10.31
C GLU A 23 -4.59 -13.47 10.46
N PRO A 24 -4.68 -12.86 11.66
CA PRO A 24 -4.22 -11.48 11.87
C PRO A 24 -2.71 -11.35 12.14
N ARG A 25 -1.99 -12.44 12.42
CA ARG A 25 -0.57 -12.38 12.74
C ARG A 25 0.28 -12.28 11.48
N ASN A 26 1.28 -11.41 11.52
CA ASN A 26 2.25 -11.25 10.44
C ASN A 26 3.44 -12.22 10.60
N TYR A 27 3.42 -13.33 9.87
CA TYR A 27 4.52 -14.30 9.79
C TYR A 27 4.48 -15.08 8.47
N VAL A 28 5.58 -15.74 8.12
CA VAL A 28 5.67 -16.52 6.87
C VAL A 28 4.86 -17.81 6.96
N ARG A 29 3.94 -18.00 6.01
CA ARG A 29 3.12 -19.22 5.84
C ARG A 29 2.49 -19.26 4.46
N GLN A 30 1.82 -20.36 4.14
CA GLN A 30 0.89 -20.40 3.02
C GLN A 30 -0.44 -19.74 3.41
N VAL A 31 -1.02 -18.98 2.47
CA VAL A 31 -2.34 -18.36 2.54
C VAL A 31 -3.26 -19.15 1.60
N THR A 32 -4.40 -19.62 2.09
CA THR A 32 -5.35 -20.43 1.29
C THR A 32 -6.76 -19.90 1.45
N GLY A 33 -7.53 -19.83 0.35
CA GLY A 33 -8.92 -19.37 0.38
C GLY A 33 -9.08 -17.86 0.58
N ALA A 34 -8.00 -17.09 0.46
CA ALA A 34 -7.97 -15.64 0.56
C ALA A 34 -7.18 -15.05 -0.61
N ALA A 35 -7.41 -13.77 -0.89
CA ALA A 35 -6.69 -12.98 -1.91
C ALA A 35 -5.65 -12.04 -1.28
N TRP A 36 -5.81 -11.71 -0.01
CA TRP A 36 -4.88 -10.82 0.70
C TRP A 36 -4.86 -11.11 2.20
N SER A 37 -3.76 -10.75 2.85
CA SER A 37 -3.63 -10.73 4.32
C SER A 37 -3.42 -9.29 4.81
N ALA A 38 -4.06 -8.93 5.92
CA ALA A 38 -3.78 -7.66 6.57
C ALA A 38 -2.34 -7.69 7.11
N VAL A 39 -1.55 -6.66 6.81
CA VAL A 39 -0.18 -6.54 7.30
C VAL A 39 0.08 -5.15 7.84
N SER A 40 1.09 -5.04 8.71
CA SER A 40 1.66 -3.76 9.11
C SER A 40 3.08 -3.66 8.55
N PRO A 41 3.44 -2.57 7.86
CA PRO A 41 4.80 -2.38 7.37
C PRO A 41 5.82 -2.44 8.52
N THR A 42 7.01 -2.98 8.22
CA THR A 42 8.11 -2.97 9.19
C THR A 42 8.79 -1.61 9.17
N ARG A 43 8.87 -0.95 10.33
CA ARG A 43 9.50 0.37 10.43
C ARG A 43 10.97 0.33 10.05
N VAL A 44 11.41 1.34 9.30
CA VAL A 44 12.81 1.56 8.91
C VAL A 44 13.46 2.67 9.75
N ARG A 45 14.79 2.62 9.85
CA ARG A 45 15.57 3.61 10.59
C ARG A 45 15.76 4.88 9.75
N ALA A 46 15.39 6.03 10.33
CA ALA A 46 15.68 7.37 9.81
C ALA A 46 15.34 7.57 8.31
N PRO A 47 14.07 7.35 7.89
CA PRO A 47 13.68 7.54 6.49
C PRO A 47 13.85 9.01 6.08
N ARG A 48 14.25 9.22 4.82
CA ARG A 48 14.45 10.54 4.22
C ARG A 48 13.89 10.55 2.81
N LEU A 49 13.22 11.64 2.44
CA LEU A 49 12.79 11.86 1.07
C LEU A 49 14.00 12.20 0.20
N LEU A 50 14.26 11.38 -0.83
CA LEU A 50 15.36 11.60 -1.77
C LEU A 50 14.93 12.34 -3.03
N ALA A 51 13.75 12.01 -3.53
CA ALA A 51 13.16 12.61 -4.71
C ALA A 51 11.63 12.61 -4.56
N TRP A 52 10.98 13.56 -5.23
CA TRP A 52 9.54 13.72 -5.27
C TRP A 52 9.12 13.96 -6.72
N ALA A 53 8.03 13.35 -7.15
CA ALA A 53 7.45 13.54 -8.48
C ALA A 53 6.19 14.42 -8.36
N PRO A 54 6.27 15.74 -8.59
CA PRO A 54 5.12 16.63 -8.44
C PRO A 54 3.91 16.22 -9.29
N GLN A 55 4.16 15.65 -10.47
CA GLN A 55 3.11 15.21 -11.39
C GLN A 55 2.31 14.03 -10.83
N VAL A 56 2.95 13.13 -10.06
CA VAL A 56 2.27 12.02 -9.39
C VAL A 56 1.49 12.53 -8.17
N ALA A 57 2.04 13.51 -7.46
CA ALA A 57 1.32 14.17 -6.38
C ALA A 57 0.03 14.82 -6.89
N GLU A 58 0.12 15.57 -8.00
CA GLU A 58 -1.03 16.18 -8.66
C GLU A 58 -2.04 15.13 -9.13
N LEU A 59 -1.57 14.07 -9.79
CA LEU A 59 -2.39 12.93 -10.22
C LEU A 59 -3.19 12.31 -9.08
N LEU A 60 -2.61 12.21 -7.88
CA LEU A 60 -3.26 11.63 -6.71
C LEU A 60 -4.05 12.66 -5.88
N GLY A 61 -4.03 13.94 -6.26
CA GLY A 61 -4.65 15.02 -5.50
C GLY A 61 -3.93 15.35 -4.18
N ILE A 62 -2.62 15.07 -4.09
CA ILE A 62 -1.79 15.40 -2.92
C ILE A 62 -1.33 16.85 -3.00
N ALA A 63 -1.56 17.63 -1.95
CA ALA A 63 -1.17 19.03 -1.90
C ALA A 63 0.36 19.24 -1.99
N PRO A 64 0.82 20.37 -2.57
CA PRO A 64 2.23 20.75 -2.49
C PRO A 64 2.58 21.22 -1.07
N GLY A 65 3.88 21.34 -0.76
CA GLY A 65 4.35 22.00 0.47
C GLY A 65 4.30 21.15 1.75
N HIS A 66 4.21 19.83 1.62
CA HIS A 66 4.32 18.93 2.76
C HIS A 66 5.72 18.93 3.38
N ASP A 67 5.79 18.68 4.69
CA ASP A 67 7.04 18.37 5.36
C ASP A 67 7.66 17.09 4.76
N PRO A 68 8.85 17.17 4.12
CA PRO A 68 9.53 16.01 3.55
C PRO A 68 9.80 14.90 4.56
N GLN A 69 10.01 15.25 5.84
CA GLN A 69 10.25 14.26 6.87
C GLN A 69 8.97 13.50 7.22
N ALA A 70 7.84 14.19 7.38
CA ALA A 70 6.54 13.55 7.58
C ALA A 70 6.16 12.63 6.41
N LEU A 71 6.34 13.08 5.16
CA LEU A 71 6.12 12.24 3.98
C LEU A 71 6.99 10.99 4.01
N ALA A 72 8.28 11.13 4.34
CA ALA A 72 9.19 10.00 4.44
C ALA A 72 8.77 9.00 5.52
N GLN A 73 8.21 9.46 6.65
CA GLN A 73 7.69 8.55 7.68
C GLN A 73 6.48 7.76 7.18
N VAL A 74 5.55 8.39 6.48
CA VAL A 74 4.35 7.71 5.96
C VAL A 74 4.69 6.75 4.83
N LEU A 75 5.39 7.23 3.79
CA LEU A 75 5.69 6.44 2.60
C LEU A 75 6.71 5.31 2.84
N ALA A 76 7.52 5.41 3.89
CA ALA A 76 8.39 4.31 4.32
C ALA A 76 7.68 3.30 5.23
N GLY A 77 6.38 3.49 5.53
CA GLY A 77 5.61 2.61 6.40
C GLY A 77 5.94 2.73 7.88
N ASN A 78 6.62 3.81 8.31
CA ASN A 78 6.90 4.05 9.73
C ASN A 78 5.64 4.48 10.50
N THR A 79 4.77 5.22 9.82
CA THR A 79 3.48 5.70 10.30
C THR A 79 2.44 5.51 9.20
N LEU A 80 1.18 5.33 9.56
CA LEU A 80 0.08 5.29 8.59
C LEU A 80 -0.70 6.61 8.66
N ALA A 81 -1.02 7.17 7.49
CA ALA A 81 -1.98 8.26 7.41
C ALA A 81 -3.39 7.74 7.73
N GLU A 82 -4.28 8.64 8.15
CA GLU A 82 -5.68 8.27 8.36
C GLU A 82 -6.29 7.69 7.09
N GLY A 83 -7.05 6.61 7.25
CA GLY A 83 -7.66 5.88 6.15
C GLY A 83 -6.77 4.84 5.48
N MET A 84 -5.44 4.86 5.64
CA MET A 84 -4.57 3.81 5.08
C MET A 84 -4.90 2.42 5.64
N ALA A 85 -4.88 1.42 4.77
CA ALA A 85 -5.23 0.05 5.11
C ALA A 85 -4.28 -0.93 4.42
N PRO A 86 -3.05 -1.11 4.94
CA PRO A 86 -2.05 -1.93 4.26
C PRO A 86 -2.42 -3.41 4.19
N PHE A 87 -2.04 -4.06 3.09
CA PHE A 87 -2.26 -5.49 2.87
C PHE A 87 -1.13 -6.11 2.05
N ALA A 88 -1.04 -7.44 2.05
CA ALA A 88 -0.18 -8.20 1.15
C ALA A 88 -1.06 -9.10 0.29
N ALA A 89 -0.94 -9.01 -1.04
CA ALA A 89 -1.66 -9.89 -1.94
C ALA A 89 -1.00 -11.28 -1.97
N VAL A 90 -1.84 -12.32 -2.12
CA VAL A 90 -1.36 -13.67 -2.44
C VAL A 90 -1.54 -13.93 -3.93
N TYR A 91 -0.50 -14.46 -4.55
CA TYR A 91 -0.55 -14.91 -5.94
C TYR A 91 0.39 -16.10 -6.12
N ALA A 92 0.34 -16.72 -7.29
CA ALA A 92 1.24 -17.80 -7.69
C ALA A 92 1.76 -17.50 -9.10
N GLY A 93 2.83 -18.18 -9.51
CA GLY A 93 3.39 -17.91 -10.82
C GLY A 93 4.36 -18.96 -11.31
N HIS A 94 4.61 -18.92 -12.61
CA HIS A 94 5.71 -19.65 -13.22
C HIS A 94 6.95 -18.76 -13.24
N GLN A 95 8.06 -19.27 -12.72
CA GLN A 95 9.36 -18.60 -12.76
C GLN A 95 10.33 -19.52 -13.49
N PHE A 96 11.06 -18.97 -14.48
CA PHE A 96 12.03 -19.73 -15.29
C PHE A 96 11.45 -21.00 -15.94
N GLY A 97 10.18 -20.96 -16.35
CA GLY A 97 9.50 -22.10 -17.00
C GLY A 97 8.94 -23.16 -16.06
N HIS A 98 9.06 -22.99 -14.74
CA HIS A 98 8.55 -23.93 -13.73
C HIS A 98 7.51 -23.25 -12.84
N PHE A 99 6.48 -24.01 -12.41
CA PHE A 99 5.52 -23.52 -11.42
C PHE A 99 6.23 -23.38 -10.07
N ALA A 100 6.32 -22.15 -9.56
CA ALA A 100 7.03 -21.82 -8.33
C ALA A 100 6.16 -22.02 -7.07
N GLY A 101 4.91 -22.44 -7.23
CA GLY A 101 3.95 -22.50 -6.13
C GLY A 101 3.42 -21.11 -5.75
N GLN A 102 3.06 -20.96 -4.48
CA GLN A 102 2.58 -19.70 -3.93
C GLN A 102 3.73 -18.70 -3.78
N LEU A 103 3.53 -17.52 -4.36
CA LEU A 103 4.33 -16.32 -4.20
C LEU A 103 3.56 -15.34 -3.30
N GLY A 104 3.46 -14.08 -3.69
CA GLY A 104 2.82 -13.03 -2.91
C GLY A 104 3.74 -11.85 -2.71
N ASP A 105 3.18 -10.83 -2.07
CA ASP A 105 3.85 -9.57 -1.74
C ASP A 105 4.83 -9.73 -0.58
N GLY A 106 5.98 -10.34 -0.86
CA GLY A 106 6.97 -10.70 0.17
C GLY A 106 7.89 -9.57 0.65
N ARG A 107 7.85 -8.38 0.02
CA ARG A 107 8.79 -7.27 0.32
C ARG A 107 8.27 -5.86 0.04
N ALA A 108 7.05 -5.75 -0.49
CA ALA A 108 6.35 -4.50 -0.74
C ALA A 108 4.89 -4.74 -0.34
N SER A 109 4.20 -3.71 0.11
CA SER A 109 2.81 -3.83 0.55
C SER A 109 2.13 -2.52 0.16
N PRO A 110 1.01 -2.56 -0.57
CA PRO A 110 0.17 -1.38 -0.74
C PRO A 110 -0.21 -0.83 0.63
N LEU A 111 -0.08 0.46 0.81
CA LEU A 111 -0.59 1.24 1.94
C LEU A 111 -2.10 1.47 1.82
N GLY A 112 -2.66 1.37 0.62
CA GLY A 112 -4.10 1.42 0.37
C GLY A 112 -4.47 1.74 -1.07
N GLU A 113 -5.77 1.93 -1.33
CA GLU A 113 -6.28 2.39 -2.62
C GLU A 113 -6.93 3.77 -2.46
N VAL A 114 -6.45 4.75 -3.23
CA VAL A 114 -6.97 6.12 -3.25
C VAL A 114 -7.83 6.37 -4.49
N LEU A 115 -8.90 7.14 -4.32
CA LEU A 115 -9.61 7.78 -5.43
C LEU A 115 -9.04 9.18 -5.66
N ASN A 116 -8.52 9.42 -6.85
CA ASN A 116 -8.00 10.73 -7.21
C ASN A 116 -9.15 11.75 -7.46
N PRO A 117 -8.84 13.05 -7.67
CA PRO A 117 -9.87 14.07 -7.93
C PRO A 117 -10.79 13.78 -9.13
N GLU A 118 -10.33 13.00 -10.09
CA GLU A 118 -11.06 12.55 -11.28
C GLU A 118 -11.93 11.31 -11.01
N GLY A 119 -11.85 10.72 -9.80
CA GLY A 119 -12.58 9.52 -9.41
C GLY A 119 -11.94 8.21 -9.89
N GLU A 120 -10.69 8.26 -10.37
CA GLU A 120 -9.91 7.11 -10.76
C GLU A 120 -9.24 6.48 -9.53
N ARG A 121 -9.13 5.15 -9.54
CA ARG A 121 -8.52 4.38 -8.45
C ARG A 121 -7.04 4.14 -8.70
N TRP A 122 -6.24 4.42 -7.69
CA TRP A 122 -4.80 4.21 -7.69
C TRP A 122 -4.36 3.45 -6.43
N ASP A 123 -3.54 2.43 -6.62
CA ASP A 123 -2.87 1.74 -5.51
C ASP A 123 -1.68 2.61 -5.05
N LEU A 124 -1.55 2.79 -3.74
CA LEU A 124 -0.40 3.43 -3.11
C LEU A 124 0.38 2.42 -2.29
#